data_AF-A0A662UDN7-F1
#
_entry.id   AF-A0A662UDN7-F1
#
_cell.length_a   1.000
_cell.length_b   1.000
_cell.length_c   1.000
_cell.angle_alpha   90.00
_cell.angle_beta   90.00
_cell.angle_gamma   90.00
#
_symmetry.space_group_name_H-M   'P 1'
#
loop_
_entity.id
_entity.type
_entity.pdbx_description
1 polymer ?
#
loop_
_entity_poly.entity_id
_entity_poly.type
_entity_poly.pdbx_seq_one_letter_code
_entity_poly.pdbx_strand_id
1 'polypeptide(L)'
;MRVDEWVKSLLSGCGKETEMLELQSILHQVVEEYFSGRMNDDELNQLAIKLCESIVVLANDCGKPLTQDKCVNDLVTAVKMTFPRGTLRGLITSMRRRKTSTSTSTSTGLIP
;
A
#
# COMPACT_ATOMS: atom_id res chain seq x y z
N MET A 1 -8.16 1.35 7.84
CA MET A 1 -7.99 2.62 7.12
C MET A 1 -6.87 2.45 6.12
N ARG A 2 -7.05 2.90 4.87
CA ARG A 2 -5.99 2.83 3.85
C ARG A 2 -5.00 3.98 4.00
N VAL A 3 -3.83 3.88 3.38
CA VAL A 3 -2.81 4.94 3.37
C VAL A 3 -3.40 6.29 2.93
N ASP A 4 -4.18 6.31 1.85
CA ASP A 4 -4.77 7.55 1.32
C ASP A 4 -5.72 8.23 2.32
N GLU A 5 -6.52 7.43 3.00
CA GLU A 5 -7.49 7.89 4.00
C GLU A 5 -6.77 8.38 5.25
N TRP A 6 -5.73 7.68 5.68
CA TRP A 6 -4.92 8.07 6.82
C TRP A 6 -4.21 9.40 6.57
N VAL A 7 -3.54 9.57 5.43
CA VAL A 7 -2.88 10.83 5.09
C VAL A 7 -3.87 11.98 4.99
N LYS A 8 -5.05 11.76 4.37
CA LYS A 8 -6.12 12.77 4.35
C LYS A 8 -6.63 13.09 5.74
N SER A 9 -6.72 12.12 6.65
CA SER A 9 -7.14 12.37 8.02
C SER A 9 -6.19 13.34 8.73
N LEU A 10 -4.90 13.34 8.38
CA LEU A 10 -3.88 14.21 8.96
C LEU A 10 -3.80 15.58 8.27
N LEU A 11 -3.80 15.63 6.94
CA LEU A 11 -3.42 16.86 6.22
C LEU A 11 -4.57 17.54 5.46
N SER A 12 -5.76 16.94 5.39
CA SER A 12 -6.90 17.59 4.72
C SER A 12 -7.31 18.90 5.41
N GLY A 13 -7.59 19.93 4.60
CA GLY A 13 -8.05 21.24 5.05
C GLY A 13 -6.98 22.14 5.66
N CYS A 14 -5.71 21.74 5.62
CA CYS A 14 -4.59 22.46 6.26
C CYS A 14 -3.82 23.41 5.32
N GLY A 15 -4.12 23.41 4.02
CA GLY A 15 -3.35 24.18 3.02
C GLY A 15 -1.98 23.56 2.66
N LYS A 16 -1.68 22.36 3.16
CA LYS A 16 -0.48 21.56 2.87
C LYS A 16 -0.75 20.45 1.84
N GLU A 17 -1.39 20.83 0.74
CA GLU A 17 -1.83 19.87 -0.30
C GLU A 17 -0.65 19.22 -1.01
N THR A 18 0.45 19.96 -1.21
CA THR A 18 1.69 19.46 -1.78
C THR A 18 2.30 18.39 -0.87
N GLU A 19 2.50 18.69 0.41
CA GLU A 19 3.08 17.75 1.36
C GLU A 19 2.19 16.52 1.55
N MET A 20 0.86 16.69 1.45
CA MET A 20 -0.09 15.57 1.46
C MET A 20 0.12 14.62 0.28
N LEU A 21 0.31 15.15 -0.94
CA LEU A 21 0.55 14.35 -2.14
C LEU A 21 1.93 13.66 -2.10
N GLU A 22 2.95 14.36 -1.63
CA GLU A 22 4.29 13.79 -1.43
C GLU A 22 4.27 12.64 -0.44
N LEU A 23 3.60 12.83 0.71
CA LEU A 23 3.46 11.78 1.72
C LEU A 23 2.67 10.57 1.17
N GLN A 24 1.61 10.79 0.40
CA GLN A 24 0.89 9.69 -0.27
C GLN A 24 1.78 8.91 -1.22
N SER A 25 2.59 9.61 -2.03
CA SER A 25 3.53 8.99 -2.96
C SER A 25 4.56 8.10 -2.24
N ILE A 26 5.19 8.63 -1.19
CA ILE A 26 6.16 7.89 -0.37
C ILE A 26 5.53 6.63 0.22
N LEU A 27 4.35 6.76 0.83
CA LEU A 27 3.69 5.62 1.49
C LEU A 27 3.17 4.58 0.50
N HIS A 28 2.79 4.98 -0.72
CA HIS A 28 2.47 4.02 -1.79
C HIS A 28 3.69 3.19 -2.19
N GLN A 29 4.87 3.82 -2.29
CA GLN A 29 6.10 3.09 -2.55
C GLN A 29 6.42 2.10 -1.43
N VAL A 30 6.25 2.51 -0.17
CA VAL A 30 6.42 1.61 1.00
C VAL A 30 5.48 0.41 0.94
N VAL A 31 4.21 0.63 0.57
CA VAL A 31 3.24 -0.44 0.34
C VAL A 31 3.72 -1.41 -0.74
N GLU A 32 4.24 -0.91 -1.87
CA GLU A 32 4.77 -1.77 -2.93
C GLU A 32 5.99 -2.58 -2.49
N GLU A 33 6.92 -1.97 -1.76
CA GLU A 33 8.12 -2.65 -1.24
C GLU A 33 7.75 -3.73 -0.21
N TYR A 34 6.81 -3.44 0.69
CA TYR A 34 6.29 -4.40 1.66
C TYR A 34 5.64 -5.61 0.98
N PHE A 35 4.68 -5.38 0.07
CA PHE A 35 3.98 -6.48 -0.60
C PHE A 35 4.81 -7.21 -1.67
N SER A 36 5.89 -6.61 -2.17
CA SER A 36 6.84 -7.30 -3.05
C SER A 36 7.84 -8.17 -2.29
N GLY A 37 7.81 -8.16 -0.95
CA GLY A 37 8.72 -8.91 -0.09
C GLY A 37 10.13 -8.31 -0.03
N ARG A 38 10.32 -7.07 -0.52
CA ARG A 38 11.58 -6.33 -0.41
C ARG A 38 11.74 -5.63 0.93
N MET A 39 10.67 -5.55 1.72
CA MET A 39 10.65 -4.97 3.05
C MET A 39 9.90 -5.91 4.00
N ASN A 40 10.53 -6.23 5.13
CA ASN A 40 9.94 -7.05 6.18
C ASN A 40 9.24 -6.21 7.27
N ASP A 41 8.63 -6.87 8.25
CA ASP A 41 7.88 -6.20 9.32
C ASP A 41 8.76 -5.33 10.23
N ASP A 42 10.00 -5.72 10.50
CA ASP A 42 10.93 -4.95 11.34
C ASP A 42 11.43 -3.69 10.60
N GLU A 43 11.76 -3.84 9.32
CA GLU A 43 12.16 -2.73 8.43
C GLU A 43 11.02 -1.72 8.28
N LEU A 44 9.77 -2.20 8.13
CA LEU A 44 8.59 -1.35 8.09
C LEU A 44 8.41 -0.57 9.39
N ASN A 45 8.58 -1.22 10.55
CA ASN A 45 8.48 -0.55 11.85
C ASN A 45 9.59 0.51 12.04
N GLN A 46 10.84 0.20 11.68
CA GLN A 46 11.94 1.16 11.76
C GLN A 46 11.74 2.36 10.84
N LEU A 47 11.25 2.13 9.62
CA LEU A 47 10.90 3.19 8.69
C LEU A 47 9.75 4.05 9.22
N ALA A 48 8.72 3.41 9.79
CA ALA A 48 7.58 4.09 10.39
C ALA A 48 8.02 5.04 11.52
N ILE A 49 8.93 4.61 12.39
CA ILE A 49 9.48 5.45 13.47
C ILE A 49 10.11 6.73 12.89
N LYS A 50 10.97 6.58 11.88
CA LYS A 50 11.67 7.72 11.23
C LYS A 50 10.70 8.65 10.50
N LEU A 51 9.75 8.11 9.75
CA LEU A 51 8.75 8.93 9.04
C LEU A 51 7.84 9.68 10.03
N CYS A 52 7.50 9.04 11.14
CA CYS A 52 6.60 9.61 12.13
C CYS A 52 7.19 10.79 12.90
N GLU A 53 8.52 10.94 12.97
CA GLU A 53 9.15 12.16 13.50
C GLU A 53 8.71 13.39 12.69
N SER A 54 8.72 13.31 11.36
CA SER A 54 8.31 14.40 10.48
C SER A 54 6.78 14.54 10.37
N ILE A 55 6.05 13.42 10.30
CA ILE A 55 4.59 13.43 10.15
C ILE A 55 3.90 14.03 11.37
N VAL A 56 4.41 13.76 12.58
CA VAL A 56 3.86 14.33 13.81
C VAL A 56 3.97 15.85 13.80
N VAL A 57 5.11 16.40 13.37
CA VAL A 57 5.29 17.86 13.24
C VAL A 57 4.28 18.43 12.25
N LEU A 58 4.17 17.84 11.06
CA LEU A 58 3.21 18.27 10.04
C LEU A 58 1.75 18.20 10.51
N ALA A 59 1.38 17.14 11.23
CA ALA A 59 0.02 16.96 11.76
C ALA A 59 -0.30 18.00 12.85
N ASN A 60 0.66 18.29 13.73
CA ASN A 60 0.50 19.29 14.77
C ASN A 60 0.40 20.71 14.18
N ASP A 61 1.18 21.03 13.15
CA ASP A 61 1.06 22.30 12.40
C ASP A 61 -0.33 22.45 11.77
N CYS A 62 -0.97 21.34 11.40
CA CYS A 62 -2.33 21.28 10.90
C CYS A 62 -3.43 21.29 11.99
N GLY A 63 -3.07 21.47 13.26
CA GLY A 63 -4.00 21.45 14.38
C GLY A 63 -4.58 20.06 14.68
N LYS A 64 -3.94 18.98 14.19
CA LYS A 64 -4.36 17.59 14.41
C LYS A 64 -3.36 16.89 15.33
N PRO A 65 -3.61 16.87 16.65
CA PRO A 65 -2.65 16.32 17.60
C PRO A 65 -2.42 14.83 17.33
N LEU A 66 -1.15 14.50 17.08
CA LEU A 66 -0.71 13.14 16.79
C LEU A 66 0.52 12.84 17.65
N THR A 67 0.48 11.73 18.40
CA THR A 67 1.66 11.24 19.13
C THR A 67 2.50 10.33 18.24
N GLN A 68 3.78 10.21 18.53
CA GLN A 68 4.69 9.36 17.76
C GLN A 68 4.24 7.90 17.78
N ASP A 69 3.92 7.34 18.94
CA ASP A 69 3.43 5.95 19.06
C ASP A 69 2.16 5.71 18.25
N LYS A 70 1.23 6.66 18.26
CA LYS A 70 -0.01 6.55 17.48
C LYS A 70 0.29 6.63 15.99
N CYS A 71 1.15 7.56 15.57
CA CYS A 71 1.57 7.66 14.18
C CYS A 71 2.16 6.35 13.67
N VAL A 72 3.09 5.74 14.42
CA VAL A 72 3.76 4.50 14.01
C VAL A 72 2.75 3.37 13.86
N ASN A 73 1.89 3.18 14.87
CA ASN A 73 0.86 2.13 14.84
C ASN A 73 -0.13 2.32 13.69
N ASP A 74 -0.61 3.55 13.47
CA ASP A 74 -1.56 3.86 12.41
C ASP A 74 -0.93 3.68 11.02
N LEU A 75 0.33 4.11 10.84
CA LEU A 75 1.07 3.98 9.58
C LEU A 75 1.28 2.50 9.23
N VAL A 76 1.82 1.71 10.16
CA VAL A 76 2.07 0.27 9.94
C VAL A 76 0.77 -0.44 9.61
N THR A 77 -0.30 -0.14 10.34
CA THR A 77 -1.64 -0.69 10.09
C THR A 77 -2.15 -0.28 8.71
N ALA A 78 -2.00 1.00 8.33
CA ALA A 78 -2.45 1.51 7.04
C ALA A 78 -1.69 0.86 5.87
N VAL A 79 -0.38 0.68 5.99
CA VAL A 79 0.46 -0.01 5.00
C VAL A 79 0.00 -1.46 4.82
N LYS A 80 -0.14 -2.21 5.92
CA LYS A 80 -0.56 -3.62 5.89
C LYS A 80 -1.97 -3.81 5.31
N MET A 81 -2.86 -2.84 5.51
CA MET A 81 -4.24 -2.87 5.03
C MET A 81 -4.41 -2.34 3.59
N THR A 82 -3.39 -1.71 3.01
CA THR A 82 -3.45 -1.13 1.66
C THR A 82 -2.88 -2.12 0.66
N PHE A 83 -3.75 -2.78 -0.11
CA PHE A 83 -3.31 -3.67 -1.18
C PHE A 83 -2.81 -2.86 -2.40
N PRO A 84 -1.60 -3.12 -2.91
CA PRO A 84 -1.12 -2.47 -4.11
C PRO A 84 -2.03 -2.74 -5.30
N ARG A 85 -2.27 -1.74 -6.14
CA ARG A 85 -3.05 -1.92 -7.38
C ARG A 85 -2.36 -2.88 -8.36
N GLY A 86 -1.01 -2.96 -8.30
CA GLY A 86 -0.20 -3.86 -9.12
C GLY A 86 -0.41 -5.36 -8.81
N THR A 87 -0.54 -5.73 -7.53
CA THR A 87 -0.79 -7.12 -7.12
C THR A 87 -2.19 -7.59 -7.49
N LEU A 88 -3.19 -6.70 -7.45
CA LEU A 88 -4.54 -6.96 -7.96
C LEU A 88 -4.55 -7.31 -9.46
N ARG A 89 -3.77 -6.58 -10.27
CA ARG A 89 -3.67 -6.85 -11.72
C ARG A 89 -2.95 -8.17 -11.99
N GLY A 90 -1.92 -8.51 -11.22
CA GLY A 90 -1.25 -9.82 -11.26
C GLY A 90 -2.20 -10.98 -10.94
N LEU A 91 -3.01 -10.85 -9.88
CA LEU A 91 -4.04 -11.81 -9.49
C LEU A 91 -5.09 -12.00 -10.60
N ILE A 92 -5.66 -10.92 -11.14
CA ILE A 92 -6.66 -10.99 -12.23
C ILE A 92 -6.07 -11.66 -13.48
N THR A 93 -4.82 -11.35 -13.82
CA THR A 93 -4.14 -11.92 -15.00
C THR A 93 -3.85 -13.41 -14.80
N SER A 94 -3.46 -13.82 -13.59
CA SER A 94 -3.23 -15.23 -13.25
C SER A 94 -4.53 -16.05 -13.26
N MET A 95 -5.65 -15.48 -12.80
CA MET A 95 -6.96 -16.14 -12.86
C MET A 95 -7.46 -16.30 -14.31
N ARG A 96 -7.26 -15.29 -15.17
CA ARG A 96 -7.61 -15.41 -16.60
C ARG A 96 -6.80 -16.49 -17.31
N ARG A 97 -5.50 -16.62 -17.02
CA ARG A 97 -4.65 -17.67 -17.62
C ARG A 97 -5.06 -19.08 -17.19
N ARG A 98 -5.48 -19.29 -15.94
CA ARG A 98 -5.98 -20.60 -15.48
C ARG A 98 -7.29 -21.01 -16.15
N LYS A 99 -8.13 -20.06 -16.58
CA LYS A 99 -9.41 -20.38 -17.25
C LYS A 99 -9.21 -20.85 -18.71
N THR A 100 -8.12 -20.46 -19.36
CA THR A 100 -7.85 -20.83 -20.77
C THR A 100 -7.20 -22.20 -20.94
N SER A 101 -6.62 -22.80 -19.89
CA SER A 101 -5.95 -24.12 -20.01
C SER A 101 -6.90 -25.33 -19.90
N THR A 102 -8.22 -25.14 -19.90
CA THR A 102 -9.21 -26.23 -19.71
C THR A 102 -10.06 -26.46 -20.97
N SER A 103 -9.46 -26.41 -22.17
CA SER A 103 -10.15 -26.78 -23.42
C SER A 103 -9.16 -27.14 -24.54
N THR A 104 -8.37 -28.20 -24.38
CA THR A 104 -7.87 -28.96 -25.55
C THR A 104 -7.45 -30.36 -25.11
N SER A 105 -8.38 -31.32 -25.18
CA SER A 105 -8.08 -32.74 -25.21
C SER A 105 -9.19 -33.43 -25.98
N THR A 106 -9.19 -33.23 -27.30
CA THR A 106 -9.87 -34.14 -28.23
C THR A 106 -8.79 -34.80 -29.05
N SER A 107 -8.60 -36.07 -28.75
CA SER A 107 -7.66 -37.01 -29.36
C SER A 107 -7.80 -37.06 -30.88
N THR A 108 -6.67 -36.90 -31.57
CA THR A 108 -6.45 -37.42 -32.92
C THR A 108 -6.59 -38.93 -32.92
N GLY A 109 -7.38 -39.49 -33.84
CA GLY A 109 -7.58 -40.93 -33.98
C GLY A 109 -8.15 -41.34 -35.33
N LEU A 110 -7.25 -41.50 -36.31
CA LEU A 110 -7.19 -42.48 -37.40
C LEU A 110 -8.30 -42.62 -38.48
N ILE A 111 -7.77 -42.70 -39.71
CA ILE A 111 -8.32 -42.93 -41.05
C ILE A 111 -8.78 -44.40 -41.23
N PRO A 112 -9.77 -44.68 -42.10
CA PRO A 112 -9.51 -45.59 -43.24
C PRO A 112 -9.69 -44.91 -44.61
#